data_AF-A0A954TEX8-F1
#
_entry.id   AF-A0A954TEX8-F1
#
_cell.length_a   1.000
_cell.length_b   1.000
_cell.length_c   1.000
_cell.angle_alpha   90.00
_cell.angle_beta   90.00
_cell.angle_gamma   90.00
#
_symmetry.space_group_name_H-M   'P 1'
#
loop_
_entity.id
_entity.type
_entity.pdbx_description
1 polymer ?
#
loop_
_entity_poly.entity_id
_entity_poly.type
_entity_poly.pdbx_seq_one_letter_code
_entity_poly.pdbx_strand_id
1 'polypeptide(L)'
;AYADRLTEGIQLTGLPRPVDREELFTAEQLAQVMENYLSTIDFQKGGRMGAPKFPTPNNYEFLLQYFHLTGNEKALQAVTVTLDNMANGGIYDHLGGGFARYSTDAEWKVPHFEKMLYDNAQLVSLYSEAWQVTKKERYQEVVFQTLEFIEREMTSPEGGFYSSLDADSEGEEGKFYT
;
A
#
# COMPACT_ATOMS: atom_id res chain seq x y z
N ALA A 1 39.97 -10.07 27.08
CA ALA A 1 38.92 -10.41 28.06
C ALA A 1 37.56 -9.67 27.87
N TYR A 2 37.50 -8.48 27.28
CA TYR A 2 36.23 -7.85 26.84
C TYR A 2 36.16 -7.74 25.31
N ALA A 3 37.27 -7.34 24.67
CA ALA A 3 37.41 -7.29 23.22
C ALA A 3 37.17 -8.66 22.55
N ASP A 4 37.65 -9.75 23.15
CA ASP A 4 37.45 -11.11 22.62
C ASP A 4 35.96 -11.51 22.65
N ARG A 5 35.26 -11.23 23.76
CA ARG A 5 33.81 -11.51 23.90
C ARG A 5 32.95 -10.65 22.96
N LEU A 6 33.36 -9.41 22.71
CA LEU A 6 32.68 -8.52 21.75
C LEU A 6 32.88 -9.01 20.31
N THR A 7 34.09 -9.46 19.97
CA THR A 7 34.42 -10.03 18.65
C THR A 7 33.65 -11.33 18.41
N GLU A 8 33.57 -12.20 19.41
CA GLU A 8 32.81 -13.45 19.36
C GLU A 8 31.30 -13.18 19.24
N GLY A 9 30.77 -12.18 19.95
CA GLY A 9 29.38 -11.74 19.86
C GLY A 9 29.00 -11.18 18.49
N ILE A 10 29.90 -10.43 17.84
CA ILE A 10 29.73 -9.90 16.48
C ILE A 10 29.81 -11.02 15.43
N GLN A 11 30.72 -12.00 15.60
CA GLN A 11 30.82 -13.15 14.71
C GLN A 11 29.59 -14.07 14.80
N LEU A 12 28.99 -14.22 15.98
CA LEU A 12 27.76 -15.00 16.18
C LEU A 12 26.51 -14.31 15.64
N THR A 13 26.52 -12.98 15.46
CA THR A 13 25.39 -12.19 14.95
C THR A 13 25.48 -11.88 13.45
N GLY A 14 26.65 -12.05 12.83
CA GLY A 14 26.93 -11.58 11.46
C GLY A 14 26.67 -12.57 10.32
N LEU A 15 26.29 -13.82 10.59
CA LEU A 15 26.02 -14.80 9.54
C LEU A 15 24.64 -15.43 9.72
N PRO A 16 23.72 -15.27 8.76
CA PRO A 16 22.49 -16.05 8.77
C PRO A 16 22.88 -17.53 8.76
N ARG A 17 22.48 -18.27 9.80
CA ARG A 17 22.64 -19.72 9.80
C ARG A 17 21.79 -20.25 8.64
N PRO A 18 22.35 -21.11 7.75
CA PRO A 18 21.53 -21.86 6.82
C PRO A 18 20.46 -22.57 7.65
N VAL A 19 19.21 -22.20 7.41
CA VAL A 19 18.11 -22.89 8.04
C VAL A 19 17.93 -24.17 7.22
N ASP A 20 18.33 -25.32 7.78
CA ASP A 20 18.00 -26.66 7.25
C ASP A 20 16.49 -26.92 7.43
N ARG A 21 15.62 -26.04 6.90
CA ARG A 21 14.17 -26.27 6.87
C ARG A 21 13.79 -26.76 5.49
N GLU A 22 13.54 -28.06 5.42
CA GLU A 22 12.65 -28.66 4.42
C GLU A 22 11.16 -28.37 4.71
N GLU A 23 10.84 -27.64 5.79
CA GLU A 23 9.47 -27.29 6.14
C GLU A 23 8.91 -26.25 5.16
N LEU A 24 8.25 -26.77 4.13
CA LEU A 24 7.34 -26.01 3.28
C LEU A 24 6.18 -25.46 4.13
N PHE A 25 5.79 -24.22 3.87
CA PHE A 25 4.60 -23.62 4.50
C PHE A 25 3.35 -24.42 4.12
N THR A 26 2.50 -24.75 5.10
CA THR A 26 1.25 -25.47 4.85
C THR A 26 0.10 -24.53 4.52
N ALA A 27 -0.94 -25.05 3.86
CA ALA A 27 -2.15 -24.28 3.57
C ALA A 27 -2.85 -23.81 4.86
N GLU A 28 -2.79 -24.61 5.92
CA GLU A 28 -3.34 -24.26 7.24
C GLU A 28 -2.58 -23.09 7.89
N GLN A 29 -1.26 -23.08 7.78
CA GLN A 29 -0.44 -21.96 8.26
C GLN A 29 -0.77 -20.68 7.50
N LEU A 30 -0.89 -20.76 6.18
CA LEU A 30 -1.30 -19.62 5.35
C LEU A 30 -2.71 -19.12 5.75
N ALA A 31 -3.67 -20.03 5.90
CA ALA A 31 -5.03 -19.68 6.31
C ALA A 31 -5.06 -18.98 7.69
N GLN A 32 -4.27 -19.46 8.65
CA GLN A 32 -4.18 -18.86 9.99
C GLN A 32 -3.60 -17.45 9.95
N VAL A 33 -2.54 -17.23 9.16
CA VAL A 33 -1.93 -15.90 8.99
C VAL A 33 -2.93 -14.95 8.32
N MET A 34 -3.69 -15.43 7.33
CA MET A 34 -4.70 -14.63 6.65
C MET A 34 -5.89 -14.30 7.53
N GLU A 35 -6.37 -15.23 8.36
CA GLU A 35 -7.44 -14.96 9.32
C GLU A 35 -7.02 -13.87 10.32
N ASN A 36 -5.79 -13.97 10.84
CA ASN A 36 -5.23 -12.95 11.72
C ASN A 36 -5.12 -11.59 11.01
N TYR A 37 -4.67 -11.56 9.76
CA TYR A 37 -4.55 -10.30 9.01
C TYR A 37 -5.92 -9.67 8.73
N LEU A 38 -6.89 -10.47 8.25
CA LEU A 38 -8.27 -10.04 7.98
C LEU A 38 -8.96 -9.50 9.24
N SER A 39 -8.65 -10.03 10.43
CA SER A 39 -9.18 -9.51 11.70
C SER A 39 -8.77 -8.06 12.00
N THR A 40 -7.74 -7.54 11.33
CA THR A 40 -7.27 -6.15 11.49
C THR A 40 -7.90 -5.17 10.50
N ILE A 41 -8.64 -5.68 9.50
CA ILE A 41 -9.27 -4.89 8.45
C ILE A 41 -10.60 -4.31 8.91
N ASP A 42 -10.81 -3.04 8.62
CA ASP A 42 -12.11 -2.38 8.74
C ASP A 42 -12.95 -2.70 7.51
N PHE A 43 -13.90 -3.63 7.63
CA PHE A 43 -14.77 -4.03 6.52
C PHE A 43 -15.86 -3.00 6.16
N GLN A 44 -15.92 -1.86 6.84
CA GLN A 44 -16.82 -0.76 6.51
C GLN A 44 -16.07 0.38 5.82
N LYS A 45 -14.93 0.80 6.41
CA LYS A 45 -14.15 1.94 5.93
C LYS A 45 -12.94 1.53 5.07
N GLY A 46 -12.63 0.24 4.99
CA GLY A 46 -11.42 -0.25 4.33
C GLY A 46 -10.14 0.09 5.07
N GLY A 47 -9.04 -0.57 4.73
CA GLY A 47 -7.78 -0.40 5.45
C GLY A 47 -7.73 -1.12 6.78
N ARG A 48 -6.62 -0.95 7.49
CA ARG A 48 -6.55 -1.29 8.91
C ARG A 48 -7.45 -0.38 9.74
N MET A 49 -7.98 -0.90 10.84
CA MET A 49 -8.77 -0.11 11.79
C MET A 49 -7.96 1.05 12.40
N GLY A 50 -8.63 2.18 12.65
CA GLY A 50 -8.06 3.35 13.31
C GLY A 50 -7.52 4.42 12.35
N ALA A 51 -6.73 5.34 12.91
CA ALA A 51 -6.07 6.43 12.20
C ALA A 51 -4.66 6.63 12.79
N PRO A 52 -3.66 7.11 12.00
CA PRO A 52 -3.74 7.40 10.56
C PRO A 52 -3.85 6.11 9.71
N LYS A 53 -4.36 6.23 8.49
CA LYS A 53 -4.50 5.12 7.53
C LYS A 53 -3.53 5.22 6.37
N PHE A 54 -2.80 4.14 6.12
CA PHE A 54 -1.84 4.00 5.02
C PHE A 54 -2.37 3.05 3.94
N PRO A 55 -2.17 3.33 2.64
CA PRO A 55 -2.64 2.47 1.55
C PRO A 55 -2.04 1.06 1.49
N THR A 56 -0.80 0.84 1.95
CA THR A 56 -0.10 -0.47 2.01
C THR A 56 -0.43 -1.46 0.88
N PRO A 57 -0.13 -1.16 -0.41
CA PRO A 57 -0.69 -1.90 -1.54
C PRO A 57 -0.30 -3.38 -1.57
N ASN A 58 0.95 -3.68 -1.23
CA ASN A 58 1.53 -5.02 -1.17
C ASN A 58 0.70 -6.02 -0.34
N ASN A 59 0.03 -5.55 0.72
CA ASN A 59 -0.80 -6.41 1.54
C ASN A 59 -2.09 -6.83 0.81
N TYR A 60 -2.66 -5.93 0.01
CA TYR A 60 -3.89 -6.18 -0.75
C TYR A 60 -3.60 -6.98 -2.02
N GLU A 61 -2.45 -6.81 -2.65
CA GLU A 61 -1.96 -7.70 -3.72
C GLU A 61 -1.87 -9.14 -3.19
N PHE A 62 -1.31 -9.32 -1.99
CA PHE A 62 -1.29 -10.64 -1.35
C PHE A 62 -2.70 -11.20 -1.08
N LEU A 63 -3.66 -10.36 -0.67
CA LEU A 63 -5.04 -10.79 -0.49
C LEU A 63 -5.73 -11.16 -1.82
N LEU A 64 -5.42 -10.48 -2.93
CA LEU A 64 -5.90 -10.87 -4.27
C LEU A 64 -5.34 -12.24 -4.67
N GLN A 65 -4.05 -12.48 -4.43
CA GLN A 65 -3.43 -13.79 -4.68
C GLN A 65 -4.04 -14.87 -3.79
N TYR A 66 -4.25 -14.59 -2.52
CA TYR A 66 -4.90 -15.51 -1.59
C TYR A 66 -6.34 -15.84 -2.01
N PHE A 67 -7.10 -14.84 -2.46
CA PHE A 67 -8.42 -15.04 -3.06
C PHE A 67 -8.33 -15.94 -4.30
N HIS A 68 -7.38 -15.68 -5.21
CA HIS A 68 -7.18 -16.49 -6.41
C HIS A 68 -6.88 -17.96 -6.08
N LEU A 69 -6.04 -18.22 -5.08
CA LEU A 69 -5.67 -19.59 -4.68
C LEU A 69 -6.81 -20.34 -3.95
N THR A 70 -7.61 -19.64 -3.14
CA THR A 70 -8.50 -20.28 -2.16
C THR A 70 -9.99 -20.04 -2.39
N GLY A 71 -10.36 -19.05 -3.20
CA GLY A 71 -11.73 -18.58 -3.34
C GLY A 71 -12.26 -17.85 -2.09
N ASN A 72 -11.40 -17.38 -1.18
CA ASN A 72 -11.83 -16.73 0.05
C ASN A 72 -12.42 -15.33 -0.21
N GLU A 73 -13.75 -15.26 -0.27
CA GLU A 73 -14.49 -14.01 -0.53
C GLU A 73 -14.22 -12.89 0.48
N LYS A 74 -13.86 -13.19 1.74
CA LYS A 74 -13.50 -12.14 2.72
C LYS A 74 -12.21 -11.42 2.32
N ALA A 75 -11.27 -12.12 1.68
CA ALA A 75 -10.05 -11.50 1.17
C ALA A 75 -10.37 -10.53 0.04
N LEU A 76 -11.21 -10.94 -0.92
CA LEU A 76 -11.67 -10.04 -1.99
C LEU A 76 -12.47 -8.86 -1.43
N GLN A 77 -13.33 -9.09 -0.45
CA GLN A 77 -14.08 -8.03 0.23
C GLN A 77 -13.15 -7.03 0.89
N ALA A 78 -12.11 -7.49 1.60
CA ALA A 78 -11.12 -6.63 2.26
C ALA A 78 -10.38 -5.74 1.26
N VAL A 79 -10.00 -6.27 0.10
CA VAL A 79 -9.39 -5.49 -0.99
C VAL A 79 -10.38 -4.49 -1.53
N THR A 80 -11.57 -4.94 -1.96
CA THR A 80 -12.54 -4.08 -2.64
C THR A 80 -13.05 -2.94 -1.78
N VAL A 81 -13.39 -3.18 -0.50
CA VAL A 81 -13.81 -2.10 0.41
C VAL A 81 -12.68 -1.08 0.64
N THR A 82 -11.42 -1.53 0.67
CA THR A 82 -10.27 -0.64 0.82
C THR A 82 -10.07 0.23 -0.40
N LEU A 83 -10.04 -0.38 -1.60
CA LEU A 83 -9.89 0.35 -2.85
C LEU A 83 -11.05 1.31 -3.10
N ASP A 84 -12.30 0.87 -2.88
CA ASP A 84 -13.47 1.72 -3.04
C ASP A 84 -13.41 2.94 -2.11
N ASN A 85 -13.06 2.77 -0.83
CA ASN A 85 -13.00 3.89 0.11
C ASN A 85 -11.80 4.81 -0.15
N MET A 86 -10.64 4.30 -0.58
CA MET A 86 -9.52 5.16 -0.96
C MET A 86 -9.85 5.98 -2.22
N ALA A 87 -10.37 5.34 -3.27
CA ALA A 87 -10.70 6.00 -4.54
C ALA A 87 -11.83 7.03 -4.40
N ASN A 88 -12.72 6.87 -3.41
CA ASN A 88 -13.82 7.81 -3.13
C ASN A 88 -13.50 8.78 -1.97
N GLY A 89 -12.38 8.58 -1.27
CA GLY A 89 -11.93 9.42 -0.17
C GLY A 89 -11.14 10.64 -0.66
N GLY A 90 -10.76 11.50 0.29
CA GLY A 90 -9.89 12.65 0.03
C GLY A 90 -8.40 12.30 -0.07
N ILE A 91 -8.01 11.05 0.25
CA ILE A 91 -6.65 10.56 -0.04
C ILE A 91 -6.36 10.50 -1.54
N TYR A 92 -7.40 10.31 -2.37
CA TYR A 92 -7.30 10.36 -3.82
C TYR A 92 -7.58 11.77 -4.32
N ASP A 93 -6.70 12.30 -5.17
CA ASP A 93 -6.91 13.60 -5.81
C ASP A 93 -7.85 13.45 -7.00
N HIS A 94 -9.11 13.87 -6.81
CA HIS A 94 -10.18 13.75 -7.82
C HIS A 94 -10.00 14.70 -9.02
N LEU A 95 -9.12 15.69 -8.94
CA LEU A 95 -8.87 16.65 -10.01
C LEU A 95 -7.62 16.29 -10.80
N GLY A 96 -6.52 16.05 -10.09
CA GLY A 96 -5.22 15.80 -10.67
C GLY A 96 -4.86 14.32 -10.81
N GLY A 97 -5.56 13.42 -10.15
CA GLY A 97 -5.18 12.02 -10.01
C GLY A 97 -4.03 11.82 -9.01
N GLY A 98 -3.76 10.55 -8.75
CA GLY A 98 -2.79 10.12 -7.74
C GLY A 98 -3.30 10.21 -6.31
N PHE A 99 -2.51 9.65 -5.41
CA PHE A 99 -2.81 9.46 -4.00
C PHE A 99 -1.80 10.20 -3.13
N ALA A 100 -2.32 10.82 -2.08
CA ALA A 100 -1.56 11.27 -0.93
C ALA A 100 -1.00 10.06 -0.16
N ARG A 101 0.10 10.28 0.55
CA ARG A 101 0.86 9.21 1.23
C ARG A 101 0.04 8.45 2.26
N TYR A 102 -0.80 9.15 3.01
CA TYR A 102 -1.70 8.57 3.99
C TYR A 102 -2.87 9.50 4.32
N SER A 103 -3.90 8.96 4.96
CA SER A 103 -4.99 9.76 5.56
C SER A 103 -4.75 9.92 7.05
N THR A 104 -4.93 11.13 7.56
CA THR A 104 -4.84 11.43 9.00
C THR A 104 -6.06 10.94 9.78
N ASP A 105 -7.17 10.65 9.08
CA ASP A 105 -8.40 10.11 9.66
C ASP A 105 -8.63 8.62 9.31
N ALA A 106 -9.72 8.05 9.85
CA ALA A 106 -10.08 6.66 9.63
C ALA A 106 -10.98 6.46 8.40
N GLU A 107 -11.46 7.52 7.78
CA GLU A 107 -12.43 7.51 6.68
C GLU A 107 -11.78 7.72 5.31
N TRP A 108 -10.46 7.91 5.26
CA TRP A 108 -9.71 8.30 4.07
C TRP A 108 -10.01 9.70 3.54
N LYS A 109 -10.55 10.62 4.37
CA LYS A 109 -11.02 11.93 3.91
C LYS A 109 -9.97 13.02 4.03
N VAL A 110 -9.15 13.01 5.07
CA VAL A 110 -8.17 14.08 5.33
C VAL A 110 -6.77 13.61 4.94
N PRO A 111 -6.29 13.94 3.72
CA PRO A 111 -4.97 13.53 3.26
C PRO A 111 -3.85 14.24 4.02
N HIS A 112 -2.73 13.56 4.19
CA HIS A 112 -1.43 14.19 4.35
C HIS A 112 -0.88 14.46 2.94
N PHE A 113 -0.91 15.72 2.50
CA PHE A 113 -0.89 16.08 1.06
C PHE A 113 0.37 15.69 0.28
N GLU A 114 1.43 15.24 0.96
CA GLU A 114 2.62 14.67 0.33
C GLU A 114 2.23 13.49 -0.58
N LYS A 115 2.72 13.48 -1.83
CA LYS A 115 2.52 12.37 -2.78
C LYS A 115 3.87 11.72 -3.08
N MET A 116 3.96 10.41 -2.86
CA MET A 116 5.19 9.65 -3.12
C MET A 116 5.05 8.83 -4.41
N LEU A 117 6.12 8.79 -5.22
CA LEU A 117 6.12 7.99 -6.45
C LEU A 117 5.90 6.51 -6.18
N TYR A 118 6.61 5.96 -5.19
CA TYR A 118 6.57 4.53 -4.91
C TYR A 118 5.18 4.07 -4.41
N ASP A 119 4.46 4.93 -3.70
CA ASP A 119 3.09 4.65 -3.25
C ASP A 119 2.14 4.63 -4.45
N ASN A 120 2.21 5.64 -5.31
CA ASN A 120 1.37 5.73 -6.51
C ASN A 120 1.65 4.62 -7.53
N ALA A 121 2.92 4.28 -7.75
CA ALA A 121 3.31 3.19 -8.65
C ALA A 121 2.79 1.83 -8.16
N GLN A 122 2.87 1.54 -6.85
CA GLN A 122 2.31 0.31 -6.29
C GLN A 122 0.78 0.30 -6.34
N LEU A 123 0.12 1.45 -6.14
CA LEU A 123 -1.33 1.54 -6.28
C LEU A 123 -1.79 1.29 -7.72
N VAL A 124 -1.05 1.75 -8.73
CA VAL A 124 -1.33 1.42 -10.13
C VAL A 124 -1.36 -0.10 -10.36
N SER A 125 -0.38 -0.84 -9.83
CA SER A 125 -0.35 -2.31 -9.91
C SER A 125 -1.56 -2.92 -9.22
N LEU A 126 -1.80 -2.57 -7.96
CA LEU A 126 -2.91 -3.10 -7.17
C LEU A 126 -4.28 -2.85 -7.80
N TYR A 127 -4.57 -1.61 -8.23
CA TYR A 127 -5.86 -1.30 -8.88
C TYR A 127 -5.99 -2.01 -10.23
N SER A 128 -4.88 -2.21 -10.97
CA SER A 128 -4.89 -2.98 -12.22
C SER A 128 -5.23 -4.45 -11.98
N GLU A 129 -4.63 -5.08 -10.98
CA GLU A 129 -4.93 -6.46 -10.59
C GLU A 129 -6.37 -6.59 -10.08
N ALA A 130 -6.81 -5.65 -9.24
CA ALA A 130 -8.18 -5.63 -8.74
C ALA A 130 -9.21 -5.42 -9.87
N TRP A 131 -8.89 -4.61 -10.89
CA TRP A 131 -9.73 -4.47 -12.08
C TRP A 131 -9.79 -5.79 -12.86
N GLN A 132 -8.66 -6.50 -13.01
CA GLN A 132 -8.66 -7.79 -13.70
C GLN A 132 -9.61 -8.80 -13.04
N VAL A 133 -9.67 -8.82 -11.70
CA VAL A 133 -10.54 -9.69 -10.91
C VAL A 133 -12.01 -9.23 -10.91
N THR A 134 -12.26 -7.93 -10.68
CA THR A 134 -13.61 -7.41 -10.40
C THR A 134 -14.32 -6.79 -11.60
N LYS A 135 -13.57 -6.38 -12.62
CA LYS A 135 -14.04 -5.60 -13.78
C LYS A 135 -14.74 -4.28 -13.44
N LYS A 136 -14.52 -3.73 -12.24
CA LYS A 136 -15.06 -2.42 -11.85
C LYS A 136 -14.38 -1.30 -12.64
N GLU A 137 -15.13 -0.64 -13.54
CA GLU A 137 -14.61 0.46 -14.39
C GLU A 137 -13.90 1.55 -13.59
N ARG A 138 -14.40 1.90 -12.40
CA ARG A 138 -13.75 2.87 -11.51
C ARG A 138 -12.29 2.54 -11.19
N TYR A 139 -11.91 1.27 -11.08
CA TYR A 139 -10.51 0.91 -10.82
C TYR A 139 -9.62 1.18 -12.04
N GLN A 140 -10.14 0.94 -13.24
CA GLN A 140 -9.46 1.28 -14.48
C GLN A 140 -9.29 2.80 -14.61
N GLU A 141 -10.33 3.59 -14.30
CA GLU A 141 -10.25 5.05 -14.28
C GLU A 141 -9.15 5.53 -13.34
N VAL A 142 -9.13 5.04 -12.10
CA VAL A 142 -8.10 5.38 -11.10
C VAL A 142 -6.69 5.05 -11.61
N VAL A 143 -6.50 3.92 -12.29
CA VAL A 143 -5.21 3.54 -12.88
C VAL A 143 -4.76 4.58 -13.90
N PHE A 144 -5.62 4.90 -14.87
CA PHE A 144 -5.28 5.85 -15.92
C PHE A 144 -5.02 7.25 -15.37
N GLN A 145 -5.88 7.74 -14.48
CA GLN A 145 -5.71 9.05 -13.85
C GLN A 145 -4.44 9.12 -13.00
N THR A 146 -4.07 8.03 -12.32
CA THR A 146 -2.81 7.98 -11.55
C THR A 146 -1.59 7.93 -12.46
N LEU A 147 -1.66 7.24 -13.61
CA LEU A 147 -0.59 7.25 -14.61
C LEU A 147 -0.43 8.63 -15.24
N GLU A 148 -1.53 9.32 -15.56
CA GLU A 148 -1.52 10.70 -16.07
C GLU A 148 -0.94 11.67 -15.04
N PHE A 149 -1.23 11.49 -13.74
CA PHE A 149 -0.57 12.21 -12.66
C PHE A 149 0.94 11.97 -12.65
N ILE A 150 1.38 10.72 -12.74
CA ILE A 150 2.81 10.36 -12.74
C ILE A 150 3.53 10.98 -13.94
N GLU A 151 2.93 10.89 -15.13
CA GLU A 151 3.48 11.47 -16.36
C GLU A 151 3.62 12.99 -16.25
N ARG A 152 2.60 13.66 -15.71
CA ARG A 152 2.54 15.13 -15.62
C ARG A 152 3.40 15.70 -14.51
N GLU A 153 3.35 15.14 -13.31
CA GLU A 153 3.90 15.74 -12.09
C GLU A 153 5.16 15.04 -11.59
N MET A 154 5.32 13.75 -11.89
CA MET A 154 6.37 12.91 -11.29
C MET A 154 7.45 12.47 -12.29
N THR A 155 7.34 12.88 -13.57
CA THR A 155 8.30 12.54 -14.64
C THR A 155 9.09 13.78 -15.03
N SER A 156 10.42 13.69 -14.96
CA SER A 156 11.30 14.79 -15.36
C SER A 156 11.42 14.84 -16.89
N PRO A 157 11.58 16.03 -17.49
CA PRO A 157 11.80 16.19 -18.93
C PRO A 157 13.03 15.43 -19.45
N GLU A 158 13.98 15.11 -18.57
CA GLU A 158 15.19 14.35 -18.85
C GLU A 158 14.97 12.82 -18.84
N GLY A 159 13.74 12.36 -18.57
CA GLY A 159 13.34 10.95 -18.58
C GLY A 159 13.50 10.21 -17.25
N GLY A 160 13.85 10.93 -16.16
CA GLY A 160 13.85 10.37 -14.81
C GLY A 160 12.49 10.51 -14.11
N PHE A 161 12.37 9.96 -12.91
CA PHE A 161 11.21 10.19 -12.05
C PHE A 161 11.60 10.91 -10.76
N TYR A 162 10.76 11.85 -10.31
CA TYR A 162 10.86 12.45 -8.99
C TYR A 162 10.40 11.46 -7.92
N SER A 163 11.02 11.48 -6.74
CA SER A 163 10.67 10.55 -5.65
C SER A 163 9.39 10.95 -4.92
N SER A 164 9.15 12.24 -4.80
CA SER A 164 8.09 12.81 -3.96
C SER A 164 7.70 14.21 -4.43
N LEU A 165 6.46 14.57 -4.17
CA LEU A 165 5.92 15.92 -4.27
C LEU A 165 5.51 16.33 -2.86
N ASP A 166 6.19 17.34 -2.33
CA ASP A 166 6.04 17.79 -0.95
C ASP A 166 4.72 18.58 -0.75
N ALA A 167 4.21 18.56 0.47
CA ALA A 167 3.03 19.31 0.90
C ALA A 167 3.36 20.77 1.28
N ASP A 168 4.65 21.10 1.48
CA ASP A 168 5.08 22.36 2.07
C ASP A 168 5.08 23.52 1.06
N SER A 169 3.96 24.25 1.05
CA SER A 169 3.90 25.65 0.63
C SER A 169 4.06 26.55 1.84
N GLU A 170 5.25 27.12 2.04
CA GLU A 170 5.44 28.27 2.95
C GLU A 170 4.83 28.10 4.36
N GLY A 171 5.04 26.94 4.99
CA GLY A 171 4.70 26.70 6.40
C GLY A 171 3.22 26.46 6.72
N GLU A 172 2.36 26.29 5.71
CA GLU A 172 0.97 25.86 5.90
C GLU A 172 0.60 24.76 4.89
N GLU A 173 0.25 23.59 5.41
CA GLU A 173 -0.18 22.42 4.65
C GLU A 173 -1.48 22.75 3.87
N GLY A 174 -1.50 22.52 2.55
CA GLY A 174 -2.73 22.61 1.73
C GLY A 174 -3.02 23.95 1.02
N LYS A 175 -2.09 24.91 1.01
CA LYS A 175 -2.30 26.24 0.36
C LYS A 175 -2.60 26.22 -1.14
N PHE A 176 -2.31 25.14 -1.86
CA PHE A 176 -2.55 25.04 -3.31
C PHE A 176 -3.90 24.42 -3.71
N TYR A 177 -4.77 24.08 -2.76
CA TYR A 177 -6.07 23.46 -3.02
C TYR A 177 -7.25 24.27 -2.43
N THR A 178 -7.39 25.54 -2.83
CA THR A 178 -8.59 26.39 -2.58
C THR A 178 -9.25 26.86 -3.86
#